data_AF-A0A753EK96-F1
#
_entry.id   AF-A0A753EK96-F1
#
_cell.length_a   1.000
_cell.length_b   1.000
_cell.length_c   1.000
_cell.angle_alpha   90.00
_cell.angle_beta   90.00
_cell.angle_gamma   90.00
#
_symmetry.space_group_name_H-M   'P 1'
#
loop_
_entity.id
_entity.type
_entity.pdbx_description
1 polymer ?
#
loop_
_entity_poly.entity_id
_entity_poly.type
_entity_poly.pdbx_seq_one_letter_code
_entity_poly.pdbx_strand_id
1 'polypeptide(L)'
;MMMKLDGNHPEGVAGHRRNGVRPGPHRIPDILQDAPYRDLPLYMLVAWWVYRQTVPVSVRDVSEAFHISARRAGDLLLYLMNSVSHVQCTRVWQAIPGGGRRRVWTVLRIGDLPPRKPV
;
A
#
# COMPACT_ATOMS: atom_id res chain seq x y z
N MET A 1 21.55 -55.05 -21.38
CA MET A 1 22.26 -54.64 -20.15
C MET A 1 21.69 -53.28 -19.73
N MET A 2 21.16 -53.20 -18.53
CA MET A 2 20.60 -52.00 -17.89
C MET A 2 21.72 -51.00 -17.57
N MET A 3 21.44 -49.69 -17.65
CA MET A 3 21.61 -48.73 -16.54
C MET A 3 20.95 -47.39 -16.89
N LYS A 4 19.95 -47.03 -16.07
CA LYS A 4 19.26 -45.73 -16.04
C LYS A 4 20.17 -44.66 -15.44
N LEU A 5 20.01 -43.41 -15.86
CA LEU A 5 20.40 -42.23 -15.07
C LEU A 5 19.19 -41.30 -14.97
N ASP A 6 18.85 -41.02 -13.72
CA ASP A 6 17.73 -40.24 -13.21
C ASP A 6 18.14 -38.76 -13.09
N GLY A 7 17.15 -37.86 -13.09
CA GLY A 7 17.22 -36.72 -12.18
C GLY A 7 17.23 -35.30 -12.76
N ASN A 8 16.04 -34.70 -12.75
CA ASN A 8 15.71 -33.32 -12.33
C ASN A 8 16.14 -32.08 -13.15
N HIS A 9 15.14 -31.48 -13.80
CA HIS A 9 14.93 -30.03 -13.94
C HIS A 9 14.22 -29.52 -12.63
N PRO A 10 14.44 -28.29 -12.11
CA PRO A 10 13.87 -27.12 -12.78
C PRO A 10 14.62 -25.78 -12.69
N GLU A 11 14.34 -24.96 -13.71
CA GLU A 11 14.10 -23.51 -13.73
C GLU A 11 14.48 -22.66 -12.51
N GLY A 12 15.28 -21.62 -12.75
CA GLY A 12 15.53 -20.55 -11.80
C GLY A 12 15.88 -19.25 -12.51
N VAL A 13 14.87 -18.59 -13.08
CA VAL A 13 14.95 -17.23 -13.62
C VAL A 13 15.43 -16.25 -12.54
N ALA A 14 16.71 -15.88 -12.59
CA ALA A 14 17.29 -14.83 -11.77
C ALA A 14 16.82 -13.46 -12.28
N GLY A 15 15.57 -13.09 -11.96
CA GLY A 15 15.10 -11.72 -12.06
C GLY A 15 15.94 -10.84 -11.15
N HIS A 16 16.65 -9.87 -11.73
CA HIS A 16 17.41 -8.85 -11.02
C HIS A 16 16.54 -8.16 -9.96
N ARG A 17 16.69 -8.55 -8.69
CA ARG A 17 16.14 -7.81 -7.56
C ARG A 17 16.91 -6.50 -7.45
N ARG A 18 16.32 -5.43 -7.97
CA ARG A 18 16.80 -4.06 -7.75
C ARG A 18 16.88 -3.83 -6.23
N ASN A 19 18.08 -3.51 -5.75
CA ASN A 19 18.35 -3.05 -4.39
C ASN A 19 17.55 -1.77 -4.13
N GLY A 20 16.30 -1.92 -3.69
CA GLY A 20 15.52 -0.84 -3.12
C GLY A 20 16.04 -0.57 -1.71
N VAL A 21 16.51 0.66 -1.49
CA VAL A 21 16.80 1.24 -0.17
C VAL A 21 15.77 0.73 0.83
N ARG A 22 16.19 -0.08 1.81
CA ARG A 22 15.30 -0.63 2.84
C ARG A 22 14.65 0.56 3.55
N PRO A 23 13.35 0.85 3.35
CA PRO A 23 12.71 1.88 4.11
C PRO A 23 12.66 1.38 5.56
N GLY A 24 12.97 2.24 6.55
CA GLY A 24 12.99 1.88 7.98
C GLY A 24 11.73 1.12 8.44
N PRO A 25 11.75 0.52 9.64
CA PRO A 25 10.73 -0.44 10.08
C PRO A 25 9.33 0.15 9.92
N HIS A 26 8.56 -0.43 9.01
CA HIS A 26 7.16 -0.09 8.77
C HIS A 26 6.37 -1.39 8.88
N ARG A 27 5.19 -1.31 9.48
CA ARG A 27 4.30 -2.46 9.61
C ARG A 27 3.26 -2.39 8.50
N ILE A 28 3.02 -3.52 7.84
CA ILE A 28 1.93 -3.64 6.89
C ILE A 28 0.70 -4.13 7.69
N PRO A 29 -0.43 -3.39 7.68
CA PRO A 29 -1.67 -3.84 8.32
C PRO A 29 -2.10 -5.21 7.83
N ASP A 30 -2.72 -6.03 8.69
CA ASP A 30 -3.16 -7.40 8.36
C ASP A 30 -4.01 -7.48 7.10
N ILE A 31 -4.88 -6.49 6.88
CA ILE A 31 -5.72 -6.40 5.69
C ILE A 31 -4.92 -6.37 4.38
N LEU A 32 -3.66 -5.93 4.41
CA LEU A 32 -2.74 -5.79 3.26
C LEU A 32 -1.68 -6.91 3.21
N GLN A 33 -1.80 -7.96 4.01
CA GLN A 33 -0.81 -9.05 3.99
C GLN A 33 -1.01 -10.06 2.84
N ASP A 34 -2.10 -9.94 2.06
CA ASP A 34 -2.37 -10.80 0.90
C ASP A 34 -1.34 -10.61 -0.24
N ALA A 35 -1.20 -11.67 -1.05
CA ALA A 35 -0.23 -11.77 -2.14
C ALA A 35 -0.16 -10.58 -3.12
N PRO A 36 -1.26 -9.92 -3.57
CA PRO A 36 -1.14 -8.83 -4.54
C PRO A 36 -0.58 -7.53 -3.95
N TYR A 37 -0.42 -7.45 -2.63
CA TYR A 37 0.03 -6.24 -1.95
C TYR A 37 1.49 -6.32 -1.48
N ARG A 38 2.04 -7.54 -1.28
CA ARG A 38 3.38 -7.74 -0.70
C ARG A 38 4.53 -7.06 -1.45
N ASP A 39 4.43 -6.95 -2.78
CA ASP A 39 5.46 -6.35 -3.63
C ASP A 39 5.19 -4.88 -3.97
N LEU A 40 4.09 -4.30 -3.47
CA LEU A 40 3.74 -2.92 -3.74
C LEU A 40 4.60 -1.94 -2.93
N PRO A 41 4.94 -0.77 -3.50
CA PRO A 41 5.63 0.26 -2.75
C PRO A 41 4.73 0.83 -1.64
N LEU A 42 5.33 1.34 -0.57
CA LEU A 42 4.61 1.81 0.63
C LEU A 42 3.49 2.81 0.32
N TYR A 43 3.66 3.71 -0.64
CA TYR A 43 2.61 4.67 -1.01
C TYR A 43 1.39 3.98 -1.63
N MET A 44 1.58 2.90 -2.40
CA MET A 44 0.49 2.09 -2.96
C MET A 44 -0.22 1.30 -1.86
N LEU A 45 0.54 0.74 -0.91
CA LEU A 45 -0.04 0.11 0.27
C LEU A 45 -0.93 1.09 1.05
N VAL A 46 -0.44 2.32 1.27
CA VAL A 46 -1.24 3.38 1.90
C VAL A 46 -2.51 3.67 1.08
N ALA A 47 -2.41 3.82 -0.24
CA ALA A 47 -3.59 4.05 -1.09
C ALA A 47 -4.63 2.92 -0.96
N TRP A 48 -4.20 1.66 -1.02
CA TRP A 48 -5.05 0.49 -0.86
C TRP A 48 -5.68 0.38 0.53
N TRP A 49 -4.94 0.76 1.56
CA TRP A 49 -5.48 0.83 2.91
C TRP A 49 -6.58 1.88 2.99
N VAL A 50 -6.29 3.13 2.58
CA VAL A 50 -7.28 4.23 2.63
C VAL A 50 -8.52 3.92 1.79
N TYR A 51 -8.36 3.30 0.63
CA TYR A 51 -9.48 2.90 -0.24
C TYR A 51 -10.43 1.90 0.42
N ARG A 52 -9.94 1.06 1.33
CA ARG A 52 -10.77 0.07 2.06
C ARG A 52 -11.43 0.63 3.31
N GLN A 53 -11.09 1.84 3.73
CA GLN A 53 -11.70 2.46 4.89
C GLN A 53 -13.09 2.97 4.54
N THR A 54 -14.07 2.67 5.40
CA THR A 54 -15.44 3.15 5.27
C THR A 54 -15.60 4.62 5.64
N VAL A 55 -14.60 5.18 6.33
CA VAL A 55 -14.57 6.58 6.78
C VAL A 55 -13.31 7.30 6.26
N PRO A 56 -13.39 8.62 6.00
CA PRO A 56 -12.21 9.42 5.67
C PRO A 56 -11.15 9.33 6.77
N VAL A 57 -9.89 9.18 6.38
CA VAL A 57 -8.77 9.00 7.32
C VAL A 57 -7.92 10.25 7.47
N SER A 58 -7.36 10.45 8.64
CA SER A 58 -6.37 11.48 8.89
C SER A 58 -4.94 10.98 8.69
N VAL A 59 -3.97 11.91 8.67
CA VAL A 59 -2.54 11.57 8.69
C VAL A 59 -2.18 10.72 9.92
N ARG A 60 -2.86 10.95 11.05
CA ARG A 60 -2.63 10.21 12.29
C ARG A 60 -3.04 8.74 12.15
N ASP A 61 -4.19 8.49 11.54
CA ASP A 61 -4.69 7.12 11.34
C ASP A 61 -3.74 6.31 10.44
N VAL A 62 -3.18 6.93 9.39
CA VAL A 62 -2.17 6.29 8.52
C VAL A 62 -0.86 6.05 9.28
N SER A 63 -0.43 7.02 10.09
CA SER A 63 0.77 6.91 10.92
C SER A 63 0.67 5.76 11.90
N GLU A 64 -0.46 5.61 12.58
CA GLU A 64 -0.75 4.53 13.52
C GLU A 64 -0.83 3.18 12.80
N ALA A 65 -1.58 3.09 11.70
CA ALA A 65 -1.77 1.83 10.96
C ALA A 65 -0.46 1.26 10.39
N PHE A 66 0.40 2.11 9.84
CA PHE A 66 1.65 1.70 9.22
C PHE A 66 2.87 1.78 10.15
N HIS A 67 2.67 2.27 11.39
CA HIS A 67 3.73 2.55 12.35
C HIS A 67 4.85 3.43 11.76
N ILE A 68 4.48 4.45 10.98
CA ILE A 68 5.39 5.44 10.39
C ILE A 68 5.17 6.80 11.05
N SER A 69 6.13 7.73 10.92
CA SER A 69 5.94 9.08 11.47
C SER A 69 4.80 9.83 10.76
N ALA A 70 4.11 10.70 11.48
CA ALA A 70 3.05 11.54 10.92
C ALA A 70 3.53 12.40 9.74
N ARG A 71 4.79 12.88 9.80
CA ARG A 71 5.41 13.60 8.67
C ARG A 71 5.46 12.72 7.43
N ARG A 72 5.99 11.50 7.56
CA ARG A 72 6.11 10.55 6.46
C ARG A 72 4.75 10.12 5.91
N ALA A 73 3.75 9.90 6.77
CA ALA A 73 2.39 9.62 6.34
C ALA A 73 1.80 10.79 5.53
N GLY A 74 2.04 12.03 5.97
CA GLY A 74 1.63 13.23 5.23
C GLY A 74 2.28 13.33 3.86
N ASP A 75 3.59 13.07 3.77
CA ASP A 75 4.34 13.08 2.50
C ASP A 75 3.80 12.04 1.52
N LEU A 76 3.48 10.82 1.99
CA LEU A 76 2.91 9.75 1.16
C LEU A 76 1.51 10.13 0.61
N LEU A 77 0.64 10.68 1.45
CA LEU A 77 -0.70 11.12 1.03
C LEU A 77 -0.62 12.28 0.03
N LEU A 78 0.30 13.22 0.26
CA LEU A 78 0.51 14.34 -0.66
C LEU A 78 1.09 13.85 -1.99
N TYR A 79 2.01 12.90 -1.96
CA TYR A 79 2.57 12.28 -3.16
C TYR A 79 1.49 11.55 -3.97
N LEU A 80 0.63 10.76 -3.31
CA LEU A 80 -0.52 10.10 -3.94
C LEU A 80 -1.43 11.11 -4.66
N MET A 81 -1.70 12.25 -4.03
CA MET A 81 -2.57 13.28 -4.59
C MET A 81 -1.99 13.98 -5.83
N ASN A 82 -0.70 14.32 -5.79
CA ASN A 82 -0.10 15.23 -6.78
C ASN A 82 0.66 14.50 -7.89
N SER A 83 1.19 13.31 -7.60
CA SER A 83 2.18 12.65 -8.46
C SER A 83 1.70 11.31 -9.01
N VAL A 84 0.62 10.74 -8.46
CA VAL A 84 0.12 9.42 -8.86
C VAL A 84 -1.19 9.56 -9.62
N SER A 85 -1.09 9.71 -10.94
CA SER A 85 -2.23 10.00 -11.83
C SER A 85 -3.34 8.95 -11.83
N HIS A 86 -3.02 7.68 -11.54
CA HIS A 86 -4.00 6.61 -11.48
C HIS A 86 -4.71 6.48 -10.13
N VAL A 87 -4.29 7.21 -9.08
CA VAL A 87 -4.98 7.19 -7.78
C VAL A 87 -5.81 8.47 -7.65
N GLN A 88 -7.13 8.31 -7.61
CA GLN A 88 -8.03 9.43 -7.36
C GLN A 88 -8.24 9.59 -5.85
N CYS A 89 -7.66 10.65 -5.29
CA CYS A 89 -7.79 11.00 -3.88
C CYS A 89 -8.55 12.32 -3.71
N THR A 90 -9.25 12.47 -2.59
CA THR A 90 -9.78 13.76 -2.14
C THR A 90 -9.20 14.12 -0.77
N ARG A 91 -9.05 15.42 -0.54
CA ARG A 91 -8.58 15.99 0.71
C ARG A 91 -9.57 17.05 1.16
N VAL A 92 -10.19 16.84 2.32
CA VAL A 92 -11.22 17.74 2.85
C VAL A 92 -10.95 18.09 4.31
N TRP A 93 -11.43 19.26 4.72
CA TRP A 93 -11.49 19.62 6.13
C TRP A 93 -12.78 19.10 6.73
N GLN A 94 -12.66 18.20 7.70
CA GLN A 94 -13.79 17.66 8.44
C GLN A 94 -13.85 18.30 9.82
N ALA A 95 -15.02 18.82 10.21
CA ALA A 95 -15.26 19.31 11.56
C ALA A 95 -15.25 18.14 12.56
N ILE A 96 -14.64 18.34 13.72
CA ILE A 96 -14.58 17.32 14.78
C ILE A 96 -15.66 17.65 15.83
N PRO A 97 -16.39 16.66 16.34
CA PRO A 97 -17.26 16.88 17.51
C PRO A 97 -16.39 17.33 18.68
N GLY A 98 -16.65 18.52 19.23
CA GLY A 98 -15.82 19.14 20.28
C GLY A 98 -15.07 20.41 19.85
N GLY A 99 -15.24 20.84 18.61
CA GLY A 99 -14.63 22.08 18.09
C GLY A 99 -13.26 21.81 17.47
N GLY A 100 -13.05 22.39 16.29
CA GLY A 100 -11.85 22.18 15.49
C GLY A 100 -12.13 21.49 14.16
N ARG A 101 -11.10 21.46 13.32
CA ARG A 101 -11.14 20.84 11.99
C ARG A 101 -9.93 19.94 11.83
N ARG A 102 -10.13 18.74 11.31
CA ARG A 102 -9.06 17.83 10.89
C ARG A 102 -9.03 17.71 9.38
N ARG A 103 -7.83 17.63 8.81
CA ARG A 103 -7.69 17.23 7.41
C ARG A 103 -7.85 15.73 7.31
N VAL A 104 -8.77 15.32 6.45
CA VAL A 104 -9.00 13.91 6.14
C VAL A 104 -8.88 13.67 4.65
N TRP A 105 -8.59 12.42 4.34
CA TRP A 105 -8.27 11.91 3.02
C TRP A 105 -9.17 10.73 2.72
N THR A 106 -9.61 10.66 1.47
CA THR A 106 -10.35 9.52 0.93
C THR A 106 -9.76 9.16 -0.41
N VAL A 107 -9.48 7.88 -0.63
CA VAL A 107 -9.13 7.37 -1.95
C VAL A 107 -10.42 6.87 -2.58
N LEU A 108 -10.80 7.45 -3.72
CA LEU A 108 -12.04 7.13 -4.44
C LEU A 108 -11.83 6.05 -5.49
N ARG A 109 -10.65 6.01 -6.11
CA ARG A 109 -10.33 5.07 -7.19
C ARG A 109 -8.82 4.82 -7.26
N ILE A 110 -8.44 3.61 -7.64
CA ILE A 110 -7.07 3.23 -8.02
C ILE A 110 -7.14 2.59 -9.41
N GLY A 111 -6.41 3.16 -10.37
CA GLY A 111 -6.56 2.94 -11.81
C GLY A 111 -6.00 1.63 -12.35
N ASP A 112 -5.23 0.90 -11.54
CA ASP A 112 -4.89 -0.51 -11.75
C ASP A 112 -5.43 -1.31 -10.57
N LEU A 113 -6.58 -1.95 -10.75
CA LEU A 113 -7.18 -2.86 -9.76
C LEU A 113 -6.26 -4.09 -9.55
N PRO A 114 -5.89 -4.49 -8.31
CA PRO A 114 -5.60 -5.87 -8.01
C PRO A 114 -6.89 -6.66 -8.22
N PRO A 115 -6.80 -7.92 -8.66
CA PRO A 115 -7.96 -8.73 -9.00
C PRO A 115 -8.91 -8.75 -7.82
N ARG A 116 -10.12 -8.22 -8.02
CA ARG A 116 -11.26 -8.52 -7.16
C ARG A 116 -11.36 -10.04 -7.11
N LYS A 117 -11.13 -10.66 -5.95
CA LYS A 117 -11.67 -11.99 -5.72
C LYS A 117 -13.19 -11.82 -5.72
N PRO A 118 -13.94 -12.44 -6.65
CA PRO A 118 -15.38 -12.51 -6.51
C PRO A 118 -15.68 -13.23 -5.19
N VAL A 119 -16.60 -12.63 -4.42
CA VAL A 119 -17.25 -13.27 -3.27
C VAL A 119 -18.10 -14.45 -3.75
#